data_AF-A0A7K9MI56-F1
#
_entry.id   AF-A0A7K9MI56-F1
#
_cell.length_a   1.000
_cell.length_b   1.000
_cell.length_c   1.000
_cell.angle_alpha   90.00
_cell.angle_beta   90.00
_cell.angle_gamma   90.00
#
_symmetry.space_group_name_H-M   'P 1'
#
loop_
_entity.id
_entity.type
_entity.pdbx_description
1 polymer ?
#
loop_
_entity_poly.entity_id
_entity_poly.type
_entity_poly.pdbx_seq_one_letter_code
_entity_poly.pdbx_strand_id
1 'polypeptide(L)'
;TAENLAAKYNITREDCDRYAFKTQQRCKAAHDAGYFNAEMAPIEVKTKKGKESMQKDEHPKPQTTLEQLAKLPSIFKKDGTVTAGNASGVCDGAGAVIIASESALKKHSLTPLARVVAYHSAGCDPSIMGIG
;
A
#
# COMPACT_ATOMS: atom_id res chain seq x y z
N THR A 1 4.33 13.78 11.20
CA THR A 1 3.41 14.27 10.14
C THR A 1 2.01 13.67 10.29
N ALA A 2 1.86 12.34 10.32
CA ALA A 2 0.56 11.68 10.51
C ALA A 2 -0.19 12.16 11.76
N GLU A 3 0.47 12.22 12.93
CA GLU A 3 -0.15 12.74 14.17
C GLU A 3 -0.55 14.23 14.05
N ASN A 4 0.18 15.03 13.27
CA ASN A 4 -0.15 16.45 13.06
C ASN A 4 -1.42 16.58 12.20
N LEU A 5 -1.54 15.75 11.17
CA LEU A 5 -2.75 15.68 10.34
C LEU A 5 -3.94 15.18 11.17
N ALA A 6 -3.73 14.14 11.99
CA ALA A 6 -4.78 13.62 12.86
C ALA A 6 -5.29 14.69 13.83
N ALA A 7 -4.41 15.43 14.49
CA ALA A 7 -4.79 16.55 15.35
C ALA A 7 -5.47 17.68 14.57
N LYS A 8 -4.95 18.07 13.41
CA LYS A 8 -5.49 19.18 12.59
C LYS A 8 -6.90 18.90 12.07
N TYR A 9 -7.18 17.65 11.70
CA TYR A 9 -8.45 17.25 11.10
C TYR A 9 -9.35 16.46 12.06
N ASN A 10 -9.00 16.38 13.35
CA ASN A 10 -9.72 15.64 14.37
C ASN A 10 -9.96 14.17 13.97
N ILE A 11 -8.97 13.53 13.35
CA ILE A 11 -9.02 12.10 13.00
C ILE A 11 -8.71 11.31 14.27
N THR A 12 -9.67 10.50 14.69
CA THR A 12 -9.55 9.71 15.93
C THR A 12 -8.71 8.45 15.72
N ARG A 13 -8.28 7.85 16.83
CA ARG A 13 -7.62 6.53 16.81
C ARG A 13 -8.54 5.47 16.19
N GLU A 14 -9.82 5.53 16.54
CA GLU A 14 -10.86 4.62 16.06
C GLU A 14 -11.07 4.76 14.55
N ASP A 15 -10.99 5.98 14.00
CA ASP A 15 -11.07 6.20 12.55
C ASP A 15 -9.87 5.56 11.82
N CYS A 16 -8.66 5.75 12.35
CA CYS A 16 -7.44 5.15 11.81
C CYS A 16 -7.53 3.62 11.82
N ASP A 17 -7.94 3.02 12.94
CA ASP A 17 -8.04 1.57 13.08
C ASP A 17 -9.16 0.98 12.21
N ARG A 18 -10.30 1.67 12.09
CA ARG A 18 -11.38 1.27 11.17
C ARG A 18 -10.93 1.29 9.72
N TYR A 19 -10.18 2.31 9.32
CA TYR A 19 -9.64 2.39 7.97
C TYR A 19 -8.64 1.26 7.71
N ALA A 20 -7.73 0.99 8.64
CA ALA A 20 -6.77 -0.11 8.54
C ALA A 20 -7.44 -1.48 8.48
N PHE A 21 -8.47 -1.73 9.30
CA PHE A 21 -9.26 -2.96 9.19
C PHE A 21 -9.89 -3.10 7.81
N LYS A 22 -10.48 -2.01 7.28
CA LYS A 22 -11.08 -1.99 5.94
C LYS A 22 -10.06 -2.31 4.84
N THR A 23 -8.82 -1.85 4.95
CA THR A 23 -7.78 -2.16 3.95
C THR A 23 -7.39 -3.64 3.98
N GLN A 24 -7.26 -4.24 5.16
CA GLN A 24 -6.98 -5.68 5.30
C GLN A 24 -8.10 -6.54 4.69
N GLN A 25 -9.37 -6.17 4.91
CA GLN A 25 -10.49 -6.91 4.33
C GLN A 25 -10.56 -6.77 2.80
N ARG A 26 -10.27 -5.58 2.26
CA ARG A 26 -10.19 -5.36 0.81
C ARG A 26 -9.07 -6.15 0.17
N CYS A 27 -7.89 -6.16 0.81
CA CYS A 27 -6.74 -6.92 0.33
C CYS A 27 -7.07 -8.43 0.31
N LYS A 28 -7.68 -8.96 1.38
CA LYS A 28 -8.19 -10.33 1.40
C LYS A 28 -9.11 -10.63 0.21
N ALA A 29 -10.14 -9.80 0.02
CA ALA A 29 -11.09 -9.99 -1.06
C ALA A 29 -10.43 -9.94 -2.45
N ALA A 30 -9.45 -9.06 -2.64
CA ALA A 30 -8.72 -8.94 -3.90
C ALA A 30 -7.81 -10.16 -4.17
N HIS A 31 -7.15 -10.71 -3.15
CA HIS A 31 -6.40 -11.96 -3.27
C HIS A 31 -7.33 -13.15 -3.56
N ASP A 32 -8.44 -13.27 -2.84
CA ASP A 32 -9.41 -14.35 -3.05
C ASP A 32 -10.03 -14.30 -4.47
N ALA A 33 -10.24 -13.08 -5.00
CA ALA A 33 -10.73 -12.85 -6.36
C ALA A 33 -9.63 -12.98 -7.44
N GLY A 34 -8.36 -13.14 -7.05
CA GLY A 34 -7.23 -13.30 -7.97
C GLY A 34 -6.84 -12.03 -8.75
N TYR A 35 -7.22 -10.84 -8.28
CA TYR A 35 -6.95 -9.58 -9.01
C TYR A 35 -5.45 -9.30 -9.21
N PHE A 36 -4.61 -9.71 -8.26
CA PHE A 36 -3.17 -9.52 -8.35
C PHE A 36 -2.46 -10.52 -9.27
N ASN A 37 -3.13 -11.59 -9.70
CA ASN A 37 -2.48 -12.66 -10.48
C ASN A 37 -1.91 -12.16 -11.82
N ALA A 38 -2.52 -11.13 -12.41
CA ALA A 38 -2.09 -10.58 -13.69
C ALA A 38 -0.90 -9.61 -13.59
N GLU A 39 -0.67 -9.02 -12.42
CA GLU A 39 0.39 -8.02 -12.19
C GLU A 39 1.60 -8.59 -11.44
N MET A 40 1.44 -9.70 -10.72
CA MET A 40 2.53 -10.36 -10.00
C MET A 40 3.47 -11.09 -10.96
N ALA A 41 4.75 -10.72 -10.94
CA ALA A 41 5.83 -11.45 -11.57
C ALA A 41 6.51 -12.38 -10.54
N PRO A 42 6.35 -13.71 -10.63
CA PRO A 42 7.00 -14.64 -9.71
C PRO A 42 8.51 -14.44 -9.67
N ILE A 43 9.06 -14.26 -8.47
CA ILE A 43 10.50 -14.24 -8.25
C ILE A 43 10.93 -15.46 -7.44
N GLU A 44 12.11 -15.99 -7.73
CA GLU A 44 12.72 -17.04 -6.93
C GLU A 44 13.70 -16.42 -5.94
N VAL A 45 13.45 -16.63 -4.65
CA VAL A 45 14.27 -16.10 -3.57
C VAL A 45 15.03 -17.24 -2.90
N LYS A 46 16.33 -17.05 -2.70
CA LYS A 46 17.17 -17.97 -1.93
C LYS A 46 16.98 -17.70 -0.45
N THR A 47 16.40 -18.65 0.26
CA THR A 47 16.29 -18.65 1.72
C THR A 47 17.32 -19.61 2.33
N LYS A 48 17.47 -19.59 3.66
CA LYS A 48 18.29 -20.57 4.39
C LYS A 48 17.82 -22.02 4.17
N LYS A 49 16.55 -22.23 3.82
CA LYS A 49 15.93 -23.56 3.63
C LYS A 49 15.90 -23.99 2.16
N GLY A 50 16.40 -23.18 1.24
CA GLY A 50 16.40 -23.46 -0.20
C GLY A 50 15.78 -22.33 -1.01
N LYS A 51 15.37 -22.64 -2.24
CA LYS A 51 14.70 -21.69 -3.14
C LYS A 51 13.21 -21.68 -2.86
N GLU A 52 12.63 -20.50 -2.73
CA GLU A 52 11.20 -20.27 -2.54
C GLU A 52 10.69 -19.33 -3.62
N SER A 53 9.54 -19.64 -4.21
CA SER A 53 8.92 -18.74 -5.18
C SER A 53 8.01 -17.77 -4.45
N MET A 54 8.34 -16.47 -4.53
CA MET A 54 7.48 -15.40 -4.03
C MET A 54 6.53 -14.96 -5.14
N GLN A 55 5.23 -15.18 -4.89
CA GLN A 55 4.15 -14.89 -5.85
C GLN A 55 2.97 -14.14 -5.21
N LYS A 56 3.06 -13.87 -3.90
CA LYS A 56 2.00 -13.24 -3.11
C LYS A 56 2.62 -12.25 -2.14
N ASP A 57 1.90 -11.16 -1.88
CA ASP A 57 2.28 -10.21 -0.83
C ASP A 57 2.26 -10.88 0.53
N GLU A 58 3.33 -10.69 1.30
CA GLU A 58 3.48 -11.27 2.65
C GLU A 58 3.01 -10.32 3.76
N HIS A 59 2.93 -9.02 3.47
CA HIS A 59 2.63 -8.00 4.46
C HIS A 59 1.17 -8.00 4.97
N PRO A 60 0.15 -8.23 4.11
CA PRO A 60 -1.24 -8.26 4.56
C PRO A 60 -1.48 -9.27 5.69
N LYS A 61 -2.35 -8.90 6.63
CA LYS A 61 -2.82 -9.73 7.75
C LYS A 61 -4.35 -9.84 7.70
N PRO A 62 -4.91 -10.69 6.82
CA PRO A 62 -6.35 -10.80 6.58
C PRO A 62 -7.20 -11.11 7.83
N GLN A 63 -6.58 -11.71 8.84
CA GLN A 63 -7.18 -12.09 10.12
C GLN A 63 -7.23 -10.95 11.14
N THR A 64 -6.77 -9.75 10.81
CA THR A 64 -6.81 -8.58 11.68
C THR A 64 -8.25 -8.29 12.12
N THR A 65 -8.44 -8.06 13.42
CA THR A 65 -9.71 -7.60 14.00
C THR A 65 -9.58 -6.20 14.61
N LEU A 66 -10.70 -5.49 14.79
CA LEU A 66 -10.70 -4.16 15.41
C LEU A 66 -10.20 -4.23 16.86
N GLU A 67 -10.51 -5.30 17.59
CA GLU A 67 -10.08 -5.51 18.97
C GLU A 67 -8.56 -5.71 19.06
N GLN A 68 -7.96 -6.35 18.05
CA GLN A 68 -6.51 -6.48 17.95
C GLN A 68 -5.86 -5.12 17.67
N LEU A 69 -6.42 -4.35 16.74
CA LEU A 69 -5.92 -3.02 16.40
C LEU A 69 -5.98 -2.06 17.59
N ALA A 70 -7.11 -2.03 18.31
CA ALA A 70 -7.31 -1.15 19.47
C ALA A 70 -6.30 -1.41 20.61
N LYS A 71 -5.78 -2.63 20.73
CA LYS A 71 -4.77 -3.00 21.75
C LYS A 71 -3.36 -2.57 21.40
N LEU A 72 -3.10 -2.14 20.16
CA LEU A 72 -1.76 -1.77 19.74
C LEU A 72 -1.33 -0.44 20.38
N PRO A 73 -0.08 -0.34 20.87
CA PRO A 73 0.45 0.90 21.40
C PRO A 73 0.68 1.93 20.29
N SER A 74 0.57 3.20 20.62
CA SER A 74 0.98 4.29 19.74
C SER A 74 2.50 4.34 19.63
N ILE A 75 3.02 4.63 18.43
CA ILE A 75 4.46 4.44 18.12
C ILE A 75 5.25 5.75 18.00
N PHE A 76 4.60 6.90 17.75
CA PHE A 76 5.29 8.19 17.55
C PHE A 76 5.06 9.22 18.65
N LYS A 77 3.95 9.07 19.40
CA LYS A 77 3.58 9.97 20.49
C LYS A 77 2.85 9.18 21.56
N LYS A 78 3.04 9.54 22.83
CA LYS A 78 2.19 9.05 23.91
C LYS A 78 0.73 9.47 23.66
N ASP A 79 -0.19 8.53 23.79
CA ASP A 79 -1.62 8.73 23.53
C ASP A 79 -1.90 9.25 22.11
N GLY A 80 -1.06 8.82 21.16
CA GLY A 80 -1.17 9.13 19.74
C GLY A 80 -2.16 8.23 19.01
N THR A 81 -2.50 8.61 17.78
CA THR A 81 -3.44 7.88 16.92
C THR A 81 -2.75 6.79 16.09
N VAL A 82 -1.44 6.92 15.85
CA VAL A 82 -0.71 6.06 14.91
C VAL A 82 -0.10 4.85 15.63
N THR A 83 -0.34 3.67 15.07
CA THR A 83 0.17 2.38 15.56
C THR A 83 0.78 1.56 14.43
N ALA A 84 1.45 0.46 14.76
CA ALA A 84 1.93 -0.50 13.76
C ALA A 84 0.81 -1.19 12.96
N GLY A 85 -0.45 -1.13 13.44
CA GLY A 85 -1.58 -1.74 12.75
C GLY A 85 -2.29 -0.80 11.78
N ASN A 86 -2.12 0.51 11.92
CA ASN A 86 -2.76 1.52 11.08
C ASN A 86 -1.76 2.39 10.27
N ALA A 87 -0.47 2.11 10.39
CA ALA A 87 0.58 2.58 9.49
C ALA A 87 0.98 1.50 8.48
N SER A 88 1.50 1.91 7.31
CA SER A 88 2.11 0.97 6.37
C SER A 88 3.39 0.36 6.96
N GLY A 89 3.65 -0.92 6.66
CA GLY A 89 4.92 -1.53 7.02
C GLY A 89 6.09 -1.09 6.15
N VAL A 90 7.28 -1.53 6.58
CA VAL A 90 8.49 -1.52 5.76
C VAL A 90 8.48 -2.79 4.92
N CYS A 91 8.51 -2.65 3.60
CA CYS A 91 8.39 -3.75 2.64
C CYS A 91 9.48 -3.64 1.57
N ASP A 92 9.90 -4.78 1.04
CA ASP A 92 10.83 -4.88 -0.09
C ASP A 92 10.05 -5.27 -1.36
N GLY A 93 10.31 -4.58 -2.47
CA GLY A 93 9.63 -4.86 -3.73
C GLY A 93 10.13 -4.02 -4.90
N ALA A 94 9.77 -4.45 -6.12
CA ALA A 94 10.05 -3.72 -7.35
C ALA A 94 8.83 -3.80 -8.28
N GLY A 95 8.62 -2.73 -9.05
CA GLY A 95 7.61 -2.66 -10.10
C GLY A 95 8.17 -1.94 -11.31
N ALA A 96 7.71 -2.32 -12.51
CA ALA A 96 8.11 -1.71 -13.76
C ALA A 96 6.89 -1.47 -14.66
N VAL A 97 6.88 -0.35 -15.36
CA VAL A 97 5.88 -0.02 -16.37
C VAL A 97 6.58 0.42 -17.65
N ILE A 98 6.05 0.00 -18.79
CA ILE A 98 6.54 0.45 -20.10
C ILE A 98 5.67 1.64 -20.53
N ILE A 99 6.30 2.80 -20.73
CA ILE A 99 5.64 3.98 -21.28
C ILE A 99 6.05 4.09 -22.75
N ALA A 100 5.05 4.20 -23.63
CA ALA A 100 5.25 4.28 -25.07
C ALA A 100 4.44 5.44 -25.66
N SER A 101 5.02 6.12 -26.65
CA SER A 101 4.28 7.07 -27.50
C SER A 101 3.33 6.31 -28.44
N GLU A 102 2.33 7.00 -29.00
CA GLU A 102 1.43 6.41 -30.00
C GLU A 102 2.17 5.88 -31.23
N SER A 103 3.26 6.54 -31.64
CA SER A 103 4.11 6.08 -32.75
C SER A 103 4.83 4.78 -32.42
N ALA A 104 5.32 4.62 -31.17
CA ALA A 104 5.95 3.40 -30.72
C ALA A 104 4.96 2.24 -30.63
N LEU A 105 3.70 2.49 -30.23
CA LEU A 105 2.65 1.47 -30.22
C LEU A 105 2.45 0.86 -31.61
N LYS A 106 2.38 1.70 -32.66
CA LYS A 106 2.23 1.23 -34.05
C LYS A 106 3.49 0.50 -34.55
N LYS A 107 4.68 1.06 -34.29
CA LYS A 107 5.95 0.49 -34.76
C LYS A 107 6.23 -0.89 -34.16
N HIS A 108 5.90 -1.08 -32.89
CA HIS A 108 6.19 -2.31 -32.15
C HIS A 108 4.95 -3.20 -31.95
N SER A 109 3.82 -2.87 -32.59
CA SER A 109 2.55 -3.60 -32.48
C SER A 109 2.11 -3.87 -31.03
N LEU A 110 2.25 -2.86 -30.17
CA LEU A 110 1.92 -2.95 -28.75
C LEU A 110 0.44 -2.59 -28.52
N THR A 111 -0.22 -3.32 -27.62
CA THR A 111 -1.58 -2.99 -27.14
C THR A 111 -1.47 -2.23 -25.82
N PRO A 112 -1.89 -0.95 -25.73
CA PRO A 112 -1.81 -0.19 -24.49
C PRO A 112 -2.85 -0.65 -23.47
N LEU A 113 -2.47 -0.66 -22.18
CA LEU A 113 -3.40 -0.93 -21.07
C LEU A 113 -4.19 0.30 -20.64
N ALA A 114 -3.57 1.48 -20.73
CA ALA A 114 -4.15 2.76 -20.35
C ALA A 114 -3.44 3.90 -21.09
N ARG A 115 -4.02 5.10 -21.03
CA ARG A 115 -3.42 6.34 -21.55
C ARG A 115 -3.18 7.33 -20.42
N VAL A 116 -1.96 7.86 -20.31
CA VAL A 116 -1.65 8.96 -19.40
C VAL A 116 -2.28 10.24 -19.96
N VAL A 117 -3.34 10.74 -19.31
CA VAL A 117 -4.05 11.95 -19.76
C VAL A 117 -3.41 13.22 -19.21
N ALA A 118 -3.03 13.21 -17.94
CA ALA A 118 -2.37 14.31 -17.26
C ALA A 118 -1.64 13.78 -16.02
N TYR A 119 -0.66 14.55 -15.53
CA TYR A 119 -0.04 14.36 -14.23
C TYR A 119 0.23 15.74 -13.61
N HIS A 120 0.26 15.81 -12.28
CA HIS A 120 0.55 17.04 -11.54
C HIS A 120 1.34 16.70 -10.27
N SER A 121 2.16 17.65 -9.82
CA SER A 121 2.86 17.58 -8.54
C SER A 121 2.73 18.93 -7.84
N ALA A 122 2.43 18.90 -6.54
CA ALA A 122 2.29 20.07 -5.70
C ALA A 122 3.15 19.93 -4.44
N GLY A 123 3.61 21.07 -3.93
CA GLY A 123 4.30 21.13 -2.64
C GLY A 123 3.33 21.39 -1.49
N CYS A 124 3.66 20.88 -0.31
CA CYS A 124 2.97 21.19 0.94
C CYS A 124 3.98 21.36 2.08
N ASP A 125 3.51 21.83 3.24
CA ASP A 125 4.35 21.92 4.44
C ASP A 125 4.84 20.50 4.84
N PRO A 126 6.16 20.28 4.95
CA PRO A 126 6.73 18.98 5.33
C PRO A 126 6.18 18.41 6.62
N SER A 127 5.74 19.25 7.56
CA SER A 127 5.15 18.83 8.84
C SER A 127 3.80 18.11 8.70
N ILE A 128 3.14 18.24 7.54
CA ILE A 128 1.83 17.63 7.21
C ILE A 128 1.85 16.95 5.82
N MET A 129 3.01 16.46 5.39
CA MET A 129 3.24 15.97 4.03
C MET A 129 2.23 14.93 3.48
N GLY A 130 1.53 14.19 4.33
CA GLY A 130 0.54 13.18 3.91
C GLY A 130 -0.74 13.74 3.27
N ILE A 131 -0.86 15.06 3.10
CA ILE A 131 -1.97 15.71 2.38
C ILE A 131 -1.60 16.14 0.95
N GLY A 132 -0.30 16.12 0.62
CA GLY A 132 0.24 16.55 -0.67
C GLY A 132 0.30 15.42 -1.69
#